data_AF-A0A6L2K2R1-F1
#
_entry.id   AF-A0A6L2K2R1-F1
#
_cell.length_a   1.000
_cell.length_b   1.000
_cell.length_c   1.000
_cell.angle_alpha   90.00
_cell.angle_beta   90.00
_cell.angle_gamma   90.00
#
_symmetry.space_group_name_H-M   'P 1'
#
loop_
_entity.id
_entity.type
_entity.pdbx_description
1 polymer ?
#
loop_
_entity_poly.entity_id
_entity_poly.type
_entity_poly.pdbx_seq_one_letter_code
_entity_poly.pdbx_strand_id
1 'polypeptide(L)'
;MDIDEADKDNPLSVVEYIDEIYAHYPKQEISSCVSPGYISIQTNITERMRGILKDWLTEVHYKFELMEETLYLTVNLIDRFLERQPIARKKLQLVRVTAMLLACKYEEIFVPVVKDFIVISDKAYARG
;
A
#
# COMPACT_ATOMS: atom_id res chain seq x y z
N MET A 1 29.51 9.93 -12.85
CA MET A 1 28.72 11.05 -13.39
C MET A 1 27.78 11.40 -12.26
N ASP A 2 28.01 12.53 -11.60
CA ASP A 2 27.17 12.99 -10.50
C ASP A 2 25.93 13.63 -11.13
N ILE A 3 24.78 12.96 -11.00
CA ILE A 3 23.53 13.35 -11.66
C ILE A 3 22.93 14.59 -10.98
N ASP A 4 23.32 14.83 -9.72
CA ASP A 4 22.75 15.86 -8.84
C ASP A 4 23.60 17.15 -8.83
N GLU A 5 24.72 17.17 -9.55
CA GLU A 5 25.60 18.37 -9.69
C GLU A 5 24.82 19.57 -10.25
N ALA A 6 23.85 19.33 -11.14
CA ALA A 6 23.02 20.37 -11.73
C ALA A 6 22.01 21.00 -10.73
N ASP A 7 21.72 20.30 -9.63
CA ASP A 7 20.70 20.68 -8.65
C ASP A 7 21.29 21.24 -7.35
N LYS A 8 22.63 21.34 -7.24
CA LYS A 8 23.32 21.84 -6.05
C LYS A 8 22.92 23.25 -5.61
N ASP A 9 22.57 24.10 -6.57
CA ASP A 9 22.18 25.49 -6.30
C ASP A 9 20.67 25.63 -6.02
N ASN A 10 19.89 24.56 -6.11
CA ASN A 10 18.46 24.59 -5.79
C ASN A 10 18.24 24.23 -4.31
N PRO A 11 17.89 25.19 -3.43
CA PRO A 11 17.66 24.93 -2.01
C PRO A 11 16.46 24.01 -1.73
N LEU A 12 15.61 23.73 -2.73
CA LEU A 12 14.51 22.75 -2.63
C LEU A 12 14.94 21.32 -2.99
N SER A 13 16.10 21.13 -3.63
CA SER A 13 16.61 19.80 -4.02
C SER A 13 17.27 19.07 -2.84
N VAL A 14 17.64 19.80 -1.78
CA VAL A 14 18.20 19.30 -0.52
C VAL A 14 19.27 18.22 -0.73
N VAL A 15 20.18 18.52 -1.66
CA VAL A 15 21.21 17.61 -2.17
C VAL A 15 22.12 17.05 -1.08
N GLU A 16 22.25 17.73 0.07
CA GLU A 16 23.06 17.28 1.19
C GLU A 16 22.58 15.96 1.83
N TYR A 17 21.31 15.59 1.67
CA TYR A 17 20.76 14.35 2.24
C TYR A 17 20.67 13.20 1.24
N ILE A 18 20.98 13.44 -0.04
CA ILE A 18 20.79 12.45 -1.11
C ILE A 18 21.53 11.14 -0.80
N ASP A 19 22.79 11.23 -0.37
CA ASP A 19 23.60 10.06 -0.01
C ASP A 19 22.97 9.25 1.13
N GLU A 20 22.45 9.94 2.17
CA GLU A 20 21.82 9.29 3.31
C GLU A 20 20.47 8.64 2.94
N ILE A 21 19.67 9.33 2.13
CA ILE A 21 18.39 8.86 1.60
C ILE A 21 18.62 7.59 0.76
N TYR A 22 19.56 7.61 -0.19
CA TYR A 22 19.89 6.44 -1.00
C TYR A 22 20.53 5.31 -0.19
N ALA A 23 21.29 5.60 0.85
CA ALA A 23 21.81 4.57 1.76
C ALA A 23 20.72 3.95 2.66
N HIS A 24 19.60 4.65 2.85
CA HIS A 24 18.49 4.22 3.69
C HIS A 24 17.46 3.38 2.93
N TYR A 25 17.11 3.74 1.68
CA TYR A 25 16.07 3.05 0.91
C TYR A 25 16.26 1.51 0.81
N PRO A 26 17.45 0.97 0.50
CA PRO A 26 17.64 -0.48 0.41
C PRO A 26 17.40 -1.19 1.75
N LYS A 27 17.75 -0.54 2.86
CA LYS A 27 17.55 -1.09 4.22
C LYS A 27 16.05 -1.16 4.54
N GLN A 28 15.32 -0.11 4.20
CA GLN A 28 13.86 -0.09 4.34
C GLN A 28 13.20 -1.15 3.47
N GLU A 29 13.58 -1.25 2.20
CA GLU A 29 13.04 -2.24 1.26
C GLU A 29 13.16 -3.66 1.82
N ILE A 30 14.36 -4.06 2.24
CA ILE A 30 14.61 -5.38 2.85
C ILE A 30 13.73 -5.61 4.09
N SER A 31 13.61 -4.60 4.97
CA SER A 31 12.82 -4.71 6.20
C SER A 31 11.29 -4.78 5.97
N SER A 32 10.84 -4.30 4.82
CA SER A 32 9.43 -4.22 4.41
C SER A 32 9.03 -5.33 3.43
N CYS A 33 9.98 -6.17 3.02
CA CYS A 33 9.77 -7.24 2.06
C CYS A 33 8.95 -8.37 2.69
N VAL A 34 8.15 -9.04 1.86
CA VAL A 34 7.28 -10.15 2.24
C VAL A 34 7.79 -11.42 1.57
N SER A 35 7.85 -12.53 2.31
CA SER A 35 8.23 -13.84 1.77
C SER A 35 7.39 -14.20 0.56
N PRO A 36 7.95 -14.56 -0.61
CA PRO A 36 7.19 -14.84 -1.83
C PRO A 36 6.12 -15.94 -1.67
N GLY A 37 6.28 -16.83 -0.69
CA GLY A 37 5.36 -17.93 -0.41
C GLY A 37 4.36 -17.67 0.72
N TYR A 38 4.28 -16.46 1.29
CA TYR A 38 3.50 -16.19 2.51
C TYR A 38 2.02 -16.58 2.40
N ILE A 39 1.44 -16.52 1.21
CA ILE A 39 0.04 -16.93 0.99
C ILE A 39 -0.18 -18.41 1.24
N SER A 40 0.82 -19.27 1.06
CA SER A 40 0.70 -20.69 1.38
C SER A 40 0.45 -20.96 2.88
N ILE A 41 0.77 -19.99 3.75
CA ILE A 41 0.53 -20.05 5.20
C ILE A 41 -0.96 -19.75 5.51
N GLN A 42 -1.65 -19.05 4.62
CA GLN A 42 -3.06 -18.69 4.80
C GLN A 42 -3.98 -19.87 4.48
N THR A 43 -4.81 -20.26 5.44
CA THR A 43 -5.76 -21.38 5.28
C THR A 43 -7.04 -20.98 4.54
N ASN A 44 -7.43 -19.70 4.59
CA ASN A 44 -8.71 -19.21 4.07
C ASN A 44 -8.57 -18.14 2.97
N ILE A 45 -7.34 -17.85 2.53
CA ILE A 45 -7.05 -16.87 1.49
C ILE A 45 -6.21 -17.53 0.42
N THR A 46 -6.61 -17.37 -0.83
CA THR A 46 -5.90 -17.88 -1.99
C THR A 46 -5.24 -16.75 -2.79
N GLU A 47 -4.24 -17.07 -3.61
CA GLU A 47 -3.64 -16.11 -4.56
C GLU A 47 -4.69 -15.41 -5.43
N ARG A 48 -5.71 -16.16 -5.89
CA ARG A 48 -6.82 -15.59 -6.66
C ARG A 48 -7.59 -14.53 -5.87
N MET A 49 -7.83 -14.76 -4.57
CA MET A 49 -8.49 -13.77 -3.72
C MET A 49 -7.63 -12.52 -3.52
N ARG A 50 -6.30 -12.68 -3.46
CA ARG A 50 -5.38 -11.54 -3.46
C ARG A 50 -5.42 -10.76 -4.78
N GLY A 51 -5.50 -11.43 -5.92
CA GLY A 51 -5.68 -10.78 -7.22
C GLY A 51 -6.93 -9.90 -7.25
N ILE A 52 -8.09 -10.48 -6.90
CA ILE A 52 -9.37 -9.75 -6.82
C ILE A 52 -9.29 -8.57 -5.82
N LEU A 53 -8.57 -8.75 -4.71
CA LEU A 53 -8.34 -7.69 -3.73
C LEU A 53 -7.57 -6.52 -4.35
N LYS A 54 -6.51 -6.80 -5.11
CA LYS A 54 -5.70 -5.78 -5.77
C LYS A 54 -6.49 -5.04 -6.85
N ASP A 55 -7.25 -5.77 -7.66
CA ASP A 55 -8.10 -5.15 -8.70
C ASP A 55 -9.07 -4.14 -8.08
N TRP A 56 -9.73 -4.52 -6.99
CA TRP A 56 -10.60 -3.59 -6.27
C TRP A 56 -9.82 -2.41 -5.66
N LEU A 57 -8.63 -2.62 -5.10
CA LEU A 57 -7.82 -1.52 -4.56
C LEU A 57 -7.48 -0.50 -5.65
N THR A 58 -7.12 -0.98 -6.84
CA THR A 58 -6.87 -0.15 -8.01
C THR A 58 -8.11 0.64 -8.43
N GLU A 59 -9.29 0.02 -8.47
CA GLU A 59 -10.56 0.72 -8.74
C GLU A 59 -10.83 1.84 -7.74
N VAL A 60 -10.61 1.57 -6.44
CA VAL A 60 -10.83 2.56 -5.39
C VAL A 60 -9.80 3.69 -5.44
N HIS A 61 -8.53 3.36 -5.66
CA HIS A 61 -7.45 4.32 -5.88
C HIS A 61 -7.80 5.30 -7.00
N TYR A 62 -8.21 4.78 -8.17
CA TYR A 62 -8.62 5.64 -9.29
C TYR A 62 -9.84 6.50 -8.98
N LYS A 63 -10.82 5.93 -8.28
CA LYS A 63 -12.07 6.64 -7.97
C LYS A 63 -11.86 7.83 -7.02
N PHE A 64 -10.89 7.73 -6.12
CA PHE A 64 -10.56 8.81 -5.18
C PHE A 64 -9.38 9.66 -5.62
N GLU A 65 -8.83 9.40 -6.81
CA GLU A 65 -7.67 10.11 -7.36
C GLU A 65 -6.50 10.16 -6.36
N LEU A 66 -6.25 9.02 -5.70
CA LEU A 66 -5.17 8.88 -4.72
C LEU A 66 -3.81 8.87 -5.43
N MET A 67 -2.77 9.19 -4.66
CA MET A 67 -1.37 9.04 -5.07
C MET A 67 -1.02 7.57 -5.29
N GLU A 68 -0.10 7.29 -6.22
CA GLU A 68 0.33 5.91 -6.50
C GLU A 68 1.03 5.29 -5.28
N GLU A 69 1.77 6.11 -4.54
CA GLU A 69 2.43 5.79 -3.28
C GLU A 69 1.42 5.22 -2.26
N THR A 70 0.21 5.80 -2.19
CA THR A 70 -0.89 5.32 -1.34
C THR A 70 -1.30 3.89 -1.71
N LEU A 71 -1.41 3.57 -3.00
CA LEU A 71 -1.75 2.23 -3.46
C LEU A 71 -0.63 1.23 -3.15
N TYR A 72 0.62 1.58 -3.45
CA TYR A 72 1.77 0.72 -3.18
C TYR A 72 1.94 0.44 -1.68
N LEU A 73 1.81 1.47 -0.84
CA LEU A 73 1.85 1.33 0.61
C LEU A 73 0.69 0.47 1.12
N THR A 74 -0.52 0.65 0.59
CA THR A 74 -1.68 -0.19 0.95
C THR A 74 -1.42 -1.67 0.67
N VAL A 75 -0.90 -2.00 -0.51
CA VAL A 75 -0.57 -3.37 -0.88
C VAL A 75 0.54 -3.93 0.02
N ASN A 76 1.60 -3.15 0.29
CA ASN A 76 2.68 -3.55 1.19
C ASN A 76 2.16 -3.87 2.60
N LEU A 77 1.29 -3.02 3.15
CA LEU A 77 0.69 -3.22 4.48
C LEU A 77 -0.16 -4.50 4.54
N ILE A 78 -0.98 -4.76 3.52
CA ILE A 78 -1.83 -5.96 3.46
C ILE A 78 -0.96 -7.22 3.39
N ASP A 79 0.04 -7.24 2.51
CA ASP A 79 0.87 -8.42 2.31
C ASP A 79 1.70 -8.75 3.55
N ARG A 80 2.28 -7.74 4.22
CA ARG A 80 3.01 -7.92 5.49
C ARG A 80 2.11 -8.38 6.63
N PHE A 81 0.86 -7.89 6.66
CA PHE A 81 -0.10 -8.34 7.67
C PHE A 81 -0.48 -9.81 7.45
N LEU A 82 -0.76 -10.19 6.20
CA LEU A 82 -1.09 -11.56 5.82
C LEU A 82 0.09 -12.53 5.98
N GLU A 83 1.34 -12.08 5.92
CA GLU A 83 2.48 -12.94 6.25
C GLU A 83 2.49 -13.35 7.73
N ARG A 84 2.04 -12.46 8.61
CA ARG A 84 2.14 -12.65 10.06
C ARG A 84 0.87 -13.18 10.71
N GLN A 85 -0.29 -12.96 10.11
CA GLN A 85 -1.58 -13.22 10.74
C GLN A 85 -2.51 -14.04 9.83
N PRO A 86 -2.79 -15.31 10.17
CA PRO A 86 -3.84 -16.09 9.54
C PRO A 86 -5.20 -15.44 9.80
N ILE A 87 -5.95 -15.12 8.74
CA ILE A 87 -7.28 -14.52 8.88
C ILE A 87 -8.35 -15.31 8.13
N ALA A 88 -9.57 -15.25 8.66
CA ALA A 88 -10.74 -15.75 7.95
C ALA A 88 -11.09 -14.85 6.77
N ARG A 89 -11.58 -15.44 5.66
CA ARG A 89 -12.03 -14.72 4.46
C ARG A 89 -12.96 -13.53 4.76
N LYS A 90 -13.87 -13.70 5.73
CA LYS A 90 -14.84 -12.65 6.13
C LYS A 90 -14.17 -11.38 6.67
N LYS A 91 -12.93 -11.48 7.19
CA LYS A 91 -12.17 -10.35 7.74
C LYS A 91 -11.27 -9.66 6.71
N LEU A 92 -11.09 -10.24 5.52
CA LEU A 92 -10.18 -9.70 4.50
C LEU A 92 -10.61 -8.29 4.03
N GLN A 93 -11.92 -8.05 3.95
CA GLN A 93 -12.49 -6.74 3.64
C GLN A 93 -12.08 -5.67 4.65
N LEU A 94 -12.19 -6.00 5.94
CA LEU A 94 -11.83 -5.09 7.02
C LEU A 94 -10.32 -4.76 6.98
N VAL A 95 -9.47 -5.76 6.76
CA VAL A 95 -8.02 -5.57 6.63
C VAL A 95 -7.72 -4.63 5.47
N ARG A 96 -8.35 -4.86 4.32
CA ARG A 96 -8.18 -4.04 3.12
C ARG A 96 -8.55 -2.57 3.34
N VAL A 97 -9.72 -2.30 3.89
CA VAL A 97 -10.18 -0.93 4.17
C VAL A 97 -9.29 -0.26 5.22
N THR A 98 -8.89 -0.99 6.26
CA THR A 98 -8.01 -0.47 7.31
C THR A 98 -6.64 -0.11 6.76
N ALA A 99 -6.04 -0.99 5.94
CA ALA A 99 -4.75 -0.73 5.31
C ALA A 99 -4.80 0.49 4.38
N MET A 100 -5.85 0.61 3.57
CA MET A 100 -6.04 1.77 2.69
C MET A 100 -6.15 3.07 3.49
N LEU A 101 -6.93 3.07 4.58
CA LEU A 101 -7.07 4.24 5.45
C LEU A 101 -5.74 4.62 6.13
N LEU A 102 -4.93 3.64 6.51
CA LEU A 102 -3.60 3.90 7.06
C LEU A 102 -2.67 4.52 6.02
N ALA A 103 -2.66 3.98 4.80
CA ALA A 103 -1.85 4.54 3.71
C ALA A 103 -2.31 5.95 3.34
N CYS A 104 -3.61 6.20 3.22
CA CYS A 104 -4.13 7.54 2.94
C CYS A 104 -3.71 8.54 4.02
N LYS A 105 -3.76 8.17 5.30
CA LYS A 105 -3.31 9.05 6.39
C LYS A 105 -1.80 9.34 6.37
N TYR A 106 -1.02 8.51 5.70
CA TYR A 106 0.42 8.64 5.63
C TYR A 106 0.87 9.45 4.41
N GLU A 107 0.28 9.18 3.25
CA GLU A 107 0.69 9.78 1.96
C GLU A 107 -0.20 10.96 1.52
N GLU A 108 -1.49 10.96 1.85
CA GLU A 108 -2.43 11.97 1.35
C GLU A 108 -2.52 13.20 2.26
N ILE A 109 -2.53 14.37 1.64
CA ILE A 109 -2.83 15.64 2.34
C ILE A 109 -4.30 15.65 2.78
N PHE A 110 -5.20 15.16 1.93
CA PHE A 110 -6.64 15.11 2.17
C PHE A 110 -7.14 13.68 2.18
N VAL A 111 -7.29 13.12 3.38
CA VAL A 111 -7.74 11.75 3.58
C VAL A 111 -9.24 11.62 3.29
N PRO A 112 -9.67 10.70 2.40
CA PRO A 112 -11.09 10.45 2.17
C PRO A 112 -11.78 9.93 3.45
N VAL A 113 -13.06 10.25 3.64
CA VAL A 113 -13.77 9.89 4.87
C VAL A 113 -14.05 8.39 4.90
N VAL A 114 -13.90 7.75 6.06
CA VAL A 114 -14.15 6.31 6.27
C VAL A 114 -15.50 5.84 5.71
N LYS A 115 -16.53 6.70 5.77
CA LYS A 115 -17.86 6.41 5.23
C LYS A 115 -17.86 6.16 3.72
N ASP A 116 -16.98 6.81 2.97
CA ASP A 116 -16.92 6.68 1.51
C ASP A 116 -16.33 5.32 1.11
N PHE A 117 -15.39 4.80 1.89
CA PHE A 117 -14.86 3.44 1.71
C PHE A 117 -15.89 2.35 2.00
N ILE A 118 -16.74 2.55 3.02
CA ILE A 118 -17.81 1.59 3.37
C ILE A 118 -18.81 1.46 2.21
N VAL A 119 -19.26 2.59 1.65
CA VAL A 119 -20.22 2.61 0.53
C VAL A 119 -19.69 1.88 -0.71
N ILE A 120 -18.38 1.93 -0.94
CA ILE A 120 -17.75 1.22 -2.07
C ILE A 120 -17.54 -0.26 -1.76
N SER A 121 -17.26 -0.61 -0.49
CA SER A 121 -17.11 -2.00 -0.06
C SER A 121 -18.43 -2.79 -0.08
N ASP A 122 -19.57 -2.16 0.21
CA ASP A 122 -20.90 -2.79 0.16
C ASP A 122 -21.30 -3.19 -1.27
N LYS A 123 -20.93 -2.38 -2.27
CA LYS A 123 -21.21 -2.70 -3.68
C LYS A 123 -20.36 -3.85 -4.22
N ALA A 124 -19.20 -4.12 -3.62
CA ALA A 124 -18.31 -5.20 -4.04
C ALA A 124 -18.82 -6.59 -3.67
N TYR A 125 -19.67 -6.72 -2.63
CA TYR A 125 -20.23 -8.00 -2.20
C TYR A 125 -21.63 -8.29 -2.78
N ALA A 126 -22.33 -7.29 -3.32
CA ALA A 126 -23.60 -7.53 -4.02
C ALA A 126 -23.44 -8.28 -5.36
N ARG A 127 -22.21 -8.52 -5.82
CA ARG A 127 -21.87 -9.20 -7.08
C ARG A 127 -21.13 -10.54 -6.91
N GLY A 128 -21.09 -11.15 -5.72
CA GLY A 128 -20.33 -12.40 -5.51
C GLY A 128 -20.87 -13.33 -4.43
#